data_AF-A0A2A4XJ60-F1
#
_entry.id   AF-A0A2A4XJ60-F1
#
_cell.length_a   1.000
_cell.length_b   1.000
_cell.length_c   1.000
_cell.angle_alpha   90.00
_cell.angle_beta   90.00
_cell.angle_gamma   90.00
#
_symmetry.space_group_name_H-M   'P 1'
#
loop_
_entity.id
_entity.type
_entity.pdbx_description
1 polymer ?
#
loop_
_entity_poly.entity_id
_entity_poly.type
_entity_poly.pdbx_seq_one_letter_code
_entity_poly.pdbx_strand_id
1 'polypeptide(L)'
;MKHLLILVTMLVTACSSSTVIRSSDPESRIYVNGEYMGTGRAVYTDQKVAFSKNDVEIRKDGCVAENYSFRRSEEADVGAIIGGIFLTVPFLWVTEYKPHHGYDFECVPSRI
;
A
#
# COMPACT_ATOMS: atom_id res chain seq x y z
N MET A 1 5.42 -34.46 17.29
CA MET A 1 5.63 -34.05 15.88
C MET A 1 4.40 -33.39 15.27
N LYS A 2 3.18 -33.94 15.41
CA LYS A 2 1.94 -33.36 14.89
C LYS A 2 1.58 -31.96 15.45
N HIS A 3 1.83 -31.71 16.74
CA HIS A 3 1.59 -30.40 17.37
C HIS A 3 2.59 -29.30 16.96
N LEU A 4 3.83 -29.68 16.61
CA LEU A 4 4.85 -28.72 16.14
C LEU A 4 4.50 -28.17 14.76
N LEU A 5 3.91 -29.02 13.90
CA LEU A 5 3.50 -28.66 12.55
C LEU A 5 2.32 -27.67 12.54
N ILE A 6 1.40 -27.79 13.51
CA ILE A 6 0.25 -26.88 13.67
C ILE A 6 0.69 -25.51 14.19
N LEU A 7 1.68 -25.46 15.08
CA LEU A 7 2.22 -24.22 15.62
C LEU A 7 2.92 -23.38 14.51
N VAL A 8 3.66 -24.04 13.61
CA VAL A 8 4.33 -23.39 12.47
C VAL A 8 3.34 -22.82 11.46
N THR A 9 2.20 -23.48 11.22
CA THR A 9 1.17 -22.98 10.29
C THR A 9 0.40 -21.77 10.82
N MET A 10 0.34 -21.54 12.13
CA MET A 10 -0.33 -20.37 12.71
C MET A 10 0.54 -19.11 12.72
N LEU A 11 1.86 -19.23 12.55
CA LEU A 11 2.79 -18.08 12.55
C LEU A 11 2.76 -17.26 11.24
N VAL A 12 2.04 -17.70 10.21
CA VAL A 12 1.85 -16.93 8.97
C VAL A 12 0.67 -15.97 9.14
N THR A 13 0.67 -15.17 10.21
CA THR A 13 -0.18 -13.98 10.27
C THR A 13 0.48 -12.93 9.38
N ALA A 14 0.04 -12.82 8.13
CA ALA A 14 0.61 -11.86 7.19
C ALA A 14 0.47 -10.44 7.75
N CYS A 15 1.60 -9.75 7.95
CA CYS A 15 1.61 -8.38 8.48
C CYS A 15 0.92 -7.44 7.49
N SER A 16 -0.17 -6.82 7.93
CA SER A 16 -0.90 -5.84 7.13
C SER A 16 -0.24 -4.48 7.27
N SER A 17 -0.08 -3.74 6.17
CA SER A 17 0.39 -2.35 6.19
C SER A 17 -0.64 -1.45 5.51
N SER A 18 -0.80 -0.25 6.05
CA SER A 18 -1.82 0.71 5.65
C SER A 18 -1.20 2.06 5.31
N THR A 19 -1.75 2.74 4.32
CA THR A 19 -1.36 4.11 3.95
C THR A 19 -2.58 4.95 3.58
N VAL A 20 -2.49 6.25 3.83
CA VAL A 20 -3.49 7.23 3.43
C VAL A 20 -3.01 7.97 2.20
N ILE A 21 -3.79 7.90 1.12
CA ILE A 21 -3.54 8.62 -0.13
C ILE A 21 -4.45 9.85 -0.17
N ARG A 22 -3.88 11.01 -0.49
CA ARG A 22 -4.59 12.28 -0.65
C ARG A 22 -4.26 12.89 -1.99
N SER A 23 -5.27 13.43 -2.64
CA SER A 23 -5.11 14.29 -3.83
C SER A 23 -5.30 15.75 -3.42
N SER A 24 -4.57 16.66 -4.07
CA SER A 24 -4.78 18.10 -3.91
C SER A 24 -6.15 18.56 -4.39
N ASP A 25 -6.75 17.89 -5.39
CA ASP A 25 -8.10 18.13 -5.87
C ASP A 25 -9.11 17.21 -5.14
N PRO A 26 -10.03 17.77 -4.32
CA PRO A 26 -10.98 16.99 -3.54
C PRO A 26 -12.03 16.26 -4.38
N GLU A 27 -12.24 16.63 -5.65
CA GLU A 27 -13.20 15.98 -6.54
C GLU A 27 -12.58 14.87 -7.39
N SER A 28 -11.25 14.75 -7.36
CA SER A 28 -10.55 13.70 -8.10
C SER A 28 -10.77 12.32 -7.48
N ARG A 29 -10.98 11.31 -8.31
CA ARG A 29 -11.15 9.90 -7.91
C ARG A 29 -9.80 9.22 -7.88
N ILE A 30 -9.52 8.51 -6.79
CA ILE A 30 -8.29 7.78 -6.56
C ILE A 30 -8.55 6.30 -6.81
N TYR A 31 -7.72 5.71 -7.66
CA TYR A 31 -7.69 4.29 -7.94
C TYR A 31 -6.33 3.72 -7.51
N VAL A 32 -6.32 2.53 -6.92
CA VAL A 32 -5.09 1.82 -6.58
C VAL A 32 -5.13 0.45 -7.22
N ASN A 33 -4.13 0.12 -8.03
CA ASN A 33 -4.08 -1.11 -8.84
C ASN A 33 -5.34 -1.31 -9.71
N GLY A 34 -5.92 -0.21 -10.19
CA GLY A 34 -7.15 -0.21 -11.00
C GLY A 34 -8.46 -0.26 -10.20
N GLU A 35 -8.42 -0.41 -8.88
CA GLU A 35 -9.62 -0.43 -8.03
C GLU A 35 -9.91 0.96 -7.45
N TYR A 36 -11.18 1.39 -7.50
CA TYR A 36 -11.61 2.67 -6.93
C TYR A 36 -11.55 2.64 -5.40
N MET A 37 -10.86 3.61 -4.80
CA MET A 37 -10.64 3.67 -3.34
C MET A 37 -11.30 4.88 -2.65
N GLY A 38 -11.69 5.91 -3.41
CA GLY A 38 -12.34 7.10 -2.88
C GLY A 38 -12.12 8.36 -3.71
N THR A 39 -12.69 9.47 -3.24
CA THR A 39 -12.61 10.79 -3.89
C THR A 39 -11.87 11.75 -2.96
N GLY A 40 -10.83 12.42 -3.46
CA GLY A 40 -9.94 13.34 -2.72
C GLY A 40 -9.05 12.66 -1.66
N ARG A 41 -9.54 11.61 -1.01
CA ARG A 41 -8.82 10.82 -0.01
C ARG A 41 -9.20 9.34 -0.08
N ALA A 42 -8.20 8.48 0.08
CA ALA A 42 -8.35 7.03 0.13
C ALA A 42 -7.47 6.44 1.24
N VAL A 43 -7.88 5.29 1.80
CA VAL A 43 -7.05 4.47 2.68
C VAL A 43 -6.81 3.15 1.98
N TYR A 44 -5.55 2.81 1.76
CA TYR A 44 -5.15 1.56 1.16
C TYR A 44 -4.51 0.66 2.21
N THR A 45 -4.82 -0.63 2.21
CA THR A 45 -4.28 -1.60 3.16
C THR A 45 -4.06 -2.93 2.47
N ASP A 46 -2.89 -3.53 2.65
CA ASP A 46 -2.61 -4.86 2.12
C ASP A 46 -1.62 -5.68 2.96
N GLN A 47 -1.49 -6.95 2.57
CA GLN A 47 -0.56 -7.92 3.16
C GLN A 47 0.56 -8.32 2.17
N LYS A 48 0.85 -7.47 1.16
CA LYS A 48 1.86 -7.77 0.16
C LYS A 48 3.25 -7.86 0.80
N VAL A 49 4.12 -8.63 0.14
CA VAL A 49 5.53 -8.75 0.54
C VAL A 49 6.26 -7.41 0.40
N ALA A 50 7.38 -7.30 1.11
CA ALA A 50 8.34 -6.23 1.01
C ALA A 50 8.72 -5.96 -0.45
N PHE A 51 8.96 -4.69 -0.76
CA PHE A 51 9.26 -4.17 -2.09
C PHE A 51 8.16 -4.33 -3.13
N SER A 52 6.96 -4.81 -2.79
CA SER A 52 5.81 -4.79 -3.70
C SER A 52 5.49 -3.37 -4.15
N LYS A 53 5.09 -3.23 -5.43
CA LYS A 53 4.68 -1.95 -6.02
C LYS A 53 3.15 -1.87 -6.06
N ASN A 54 2.64 -0.66 -5.83
CA ASN A 54 1.25 -0.30 -6.04
C ASN A 54 1.19 0.87 -7.03
N ASP A 55 0.34 0.74 -8.03
CA ASP A 55 0.08 1.81 -9.00
C ASP A 55 -1.12 2.63 -8.50
N VAL A 56 -0.99 3.96 -8.54
CA VAL A 56 -2.04 4.90 -8.15
C VAL A 56 -2.44 5.68 -9.38
N GLU A 57 -3.73 5.74 -9.64
CA GLU A 57 -4.27 6.52 -10.74
C GLU A 57 -5.28 7.53 -10.21
N ILE A 58 -5.08 8.81 -10.54
CA ILE A 58 -5.97 9.90 -10.18
C ILE A 58 -6.73 10.33 -11.42
N ARG A 59 -8.07 10.27 -11.36
CA ARG A 59 -8.97 10.58 -12.47
C ARG A 59 -9.97 11.66 -12.08
N LYS A 60 -10.23 12.59 -13.00
CA LYS A 60 -11.37 13.51 -12.92
C LYS A 60 -12.03 13.62 -14.29
N ASP A 61 -13.36 13.68 -14.32
CA ASP A 61 -14.09 13.73 -15.59
C ASP A 61 -13.68 14.97 -16.40
N GLY A 62 -13.41 14.77 -17.69
CA GLY A 62 -12.91 15.83 -18.58
C GLY A 62 -11.43 16.18 -18.42
N CYS A 63 -10.70 15.51 -17.52
CA CYS A 63 -9.28 15.71 -17.30
C CYS A 63 -8.47 14.47 -17.73
N VAL A 64 -7.20 14.66 -18.08
CA VAL A 64 -6.26 13.56 -18.29
C VAL A 64 -5.98 12.87 -16.95
N ALA A 65 -5.91 11.53 -16.95
CA ALA A 65 -5.56 10.76 -15.77
C ALA A 65 -4.06 10.84 -15.47
N GLU A 66 -3.71 10.98 -14.19
CA GLU A 66 -2.33 11.00 -13.73
C GLU A 66 -1.99 9.68 -13.02
N ASN A 67 -0.80 9.15 -13.31
CA ASN A 67 -0.34 7.85 -12.82
C ASN A 67 0.88 8.01 -11.93
N TYR A 68 0.82 7.45 -10.73
CA TYR A 68 1.88 7.43 -9.73
C TYR A 68 2.12 6.00 -9.25
N SER A 69 3.11 5.83 -8.38
CA SER A 69 3.28 4.58 -7.66
C SER A 69 3.93 4.78 -6.31
N PHE A 70 3.66 3.85 -5.41
CA PHE A 70 4.36 3.72 -4.14
C PHE A 70 4.73 2.24 -3.92
N ARG A 71 5.67 1.99 -3.00
CA ARG A 71 6.19 0.64 -2.75
C ARG A 71 6.18 0.32 -1.29
N ARG A 72 6.08 -0.96 -0.96
CA ARG A 72 6.22 -1.43 0.42
C ARG A 72 7.70 -1.53 0.78
N SER A 73 8.41 -0.42 0.75
CA SER A 73 9.85 -0.36 1.04
C SER A 73 10.24 0.98 1.64
N GLU A 74 9.29 1.69 2.23
CA GLU A 74 9.46 3.09 2.60
C GLU A 74 9.75 3.27 4.08
N GLU A 75 9.22 2.38 4.92
CA GLU A 75 9.51 2.33 6.35
C GLU A 75 9.92 0.91 6.76
N ALA A 76 10.70 0.79 7.83
CA ALA A 76 11.11 -0.49 8.39
C ALA A 76 10.17 -0.89 9.53
N ASP A 77 9.62 -2.10 9.47
CA ASP A 77 8.84 -2.69 10.55
C ASP A 77 9.82 -3.25 11.60
N VAL A 78 10.10 -2.45 12.62
CA VAL A 78 10.99 -2.84 13.73
C VAL A 78 10.49 -4.09 14.46
N GLY A 79 9.17 -4.27 14.54
CA GLY A 79 8.54 -5.44 15.14
C GLY A 79 8.84 -6.70 14.33
N ALA A 80 8.68 -6.64 13.00
CA ALA A 80 9.02 -7.73 12.10
C ALA A 80 10.52 -8.04 12.09
N ILE A 81 11.39 -7.04 12.24
CA ILE A 81 12.85 -7.26 12.33
C ILE A 81 13.21 -8.03 13.61
N ILE A 82 12.72 -7.59 14.77
CA ILE A 82 12.98 -8.26 16.05
C ILE A 82 12.35 -9.66 16.04
N GLY A 83 11.11 -9.78 15.56
CA GLY A 83 10.42 -11.06 15.40
C GLY A 83 11.14 -12.01 14.42
N GLY A 84 11.72 -11.50 13.33
CA GLY A 84 12.52 -12.29 12.39
C GLY A 84 13.77 -12.88 13.04
N ILE A 85 14.47 -12.09 13.85
CA ILE A 85 15.69 -12.52 14.56
C ILE A 85 15.39 -13.59 15.62
N PHE A 86 14.30 -13.44 16.39
CA PHE A 86 14.01 -14.32 17.54
C PHE A 86 13.00 -15.44 17.27
N LEU A 87 12.11 -15.28 16.29
CA LEU A 87 10.97 -16.17 16.04
C LEU A 87 10.97 -16.76 14.62
N THR A 88 12.05 -16.57 13.85
CA THR A 88 12.17 -17.05 12.45
C THR A 88 11.03 -16.56 11.55
N VAL A 89 10.46 -15.40 11.84
CA VAL A 89 9.48 -14.76 10.93
C VAL A 89 10.18 -14.50 9.60
N PRO A 90 9.57 -14.86 8.45
CA PRO A 90 10.19 -14.57 7.16
C PRO A 90 10.42 -13.07 7.05
N PHE A 91 11.66 -12.64 6.77
CA PHE A 91 12.01 -11.24 6.55
C PHE A 91 11.32 -10.63 5.30
N LEU A 92 10.34 -11.32 4.72
CA LEU A 92 9.54 -10.91 3.57
C LEU A 92 8.58 -9.76 3.89
N TRP A 93 8.34 -9.40 5.16
CA TRP A 93 7.42 -8.30 5.56
C TRP A 93 8.08 -7.25 6.45
N VAL A 94 9.41 -7.11 6.40
CA VAL A 94 10.18 -6.18 7.26
C VAL A 94 10.01 -4.71 6.90
N THR A 95 9.18 -4.41 5.91
CA THR A 95 8.99 -3.08 5.38
C THR A 95 7.51 -2.73 5.32
N GLU A 96 7.22 -1.45 5.51
CA GLU A 96 5.89 -0.85 5.48
C GLU A 96 5.81 0.26 4.42
N TYR A 97 4.58 0.71 4.18
CA TYR A 97 4.30 1.95 3.45
C TYR A 97 4.54 3.15 4.35
N LYS A 98 4.84 4.32 3.75
CA LYS A 98 4.67 5.57 4.49
C LYS A 98 3.20 5.73 4.91
N PRO A 99 2.92 6.30 6.08
CA PRO A 99 1.54 6.46 6.55
C PRO A 99 0.73 7.42 5.66
N HIS A 100 1.40 8.32 4.94
CA HIS A 100 0.75 9.36 4.13
C HIS A 100 1.45 9.56 2.78
N HIS A 101 0.67 9.53 1.70
CA HIS A 101 1.04 9.99 0.37
C HIS A 101 0.13 11.14 -0.06
N GLY A 102 0.72 12.27 -0.42
CA GLY A 102 0.03 13.39 -1.07
C GLY A 102 0.46 13.47 -2.53
N TYR A 103 -0.50 13.61 -3.42
CA TYR A 103 -0.28 13.81 -4.85
C TYR A 103 -0.91 15.14 -5.27
N ASP A 104 -0.11 15.97 -5.92
CA ASP A 104 -0.59 17.19 -6.56
C ASP A 104 -1.18 16.82 -7.93
N PHE A 105 -2.50 16.94 -8.05
CA PHE A 105 -3.26 16.68 -9.26
C PHE A 105 -3.67 17.99 -9.93
N GLU A 106 -3.35 18.14 -11.20
CA GLU A 106 -3.79 19.28 -12.00
C GLU A 106 -4.74 18.81 -13.11
N CYS A 107 -5.95 19.39 -13.16
CA CYS A 107 -6.87 19.06 -14.26
C CYS A 107 -6.39 19.68 -15.56
N VAL A 108 -5.68 18.89 -16.36
CA VAL A 108 -5.42 19.18 -17.77
C VAL A 108 -6.58 18.65 -18.60
N PRO A 109 -7.31 19.49 -19.36
CA PRO A 109 -8.44 19.05 -20.17
C PRO A 109 -8.04 17.91 -21.12
N SER A 110 -8.76 16.80 -21.08
CA SER A 110 -8.56 15.72 -22.04
C SER A 110 -9.02 16.22 -23.42
N ARG A 111 -8.12 16.35 -24.39
CA ARG A 111 -8.51 16.56 -25.79
C ARG A 111 -9.18 15.28 -26.29
N ILE A 112 -10.51 15.27 -26.24
CA ILE A 112 -11.36 14.27 -26.89
C ILE A 112 -11.60 14.73 -28.32
#